data_AF-A0A953PBH2-F1
#
_entry.id   AF-A0A953PBH2-F1
#
_cell.length_a   1.000
_cell.length_b   1.000
_cell.length_c   1.000
_cell.angle_alpha   90.00
_cell.angle_beta   90.00
_cell.angle_gamma   90.00
#
_symmetry.space_group_name_H-M   'P 1'
#
loop_
_entity.id
_entity.type
_entity.pdbx_description
1 polymer ?
#
loop_
_entity_poly.entity_id
_entity_poly.type
_entity_poly.pdbx_seq_one_letter_code
_entity_poly.pdbx_strand_id
1 'polypeptide(L)'
;MKRALILAFLLIACVGFAGADSAWQYARIAGIKKSTSSYTKAWVVNTPVLEERTTYTISVQLRDRVIVGNYDASPEQPEPPPDWAKGYALKVQVSEDSMQLRSVTGSLRLHITQRKTGRPMDPLTADEKKRLDELDAPLQSLIGFSEGNSKTARGKAATQEPAAQASPPAAPTTGAVDVRSTPFLAEVFVDGNSMGYTPAKIVLPPGKHVFRVEKPGYKAWTKEMMITAGSELTLDASLEKK
;
A
#
# COMPACT_ATOMS: atom_id res chain seq x y z
N MET A 1 30.75 -60.13 -23.48
CA MET A 1 29.41 -59.86 -22.93
C MET A 1 29.50 -58.64 -22.01
N LYS A 2 28.82 -57.54 -22.35
CA LYS A 2 28.15 -56.50 -21.51
C LYS A 2 28.86 -56.14 -20.17
N ARG A 3 29.25 -54.90 -19.79
CA ARG A 3 28.53 -53.60 -19.72
C ARG A 3 29.55 -52.46 -19.40
N ALA A 4 29.55 -51.34 -20.14
CA ALA A 4 29.13 -49.97 -19.73
C ALA A 4 29.81 -49.43 -18.45
N LEU A 5 30.78 -48.51 -18.54
CA LEU A 5 30.67 -47.03 -18.59
C LEU A 5 29.89 -46.42 -17.41
N ILE A 6 30.57 -45.66 -16.53
CA ILE A 6 30.01 -44.44 -15.89
C ILE A 6 31.17 -43.47 -15.62
N LEU A 7 31.14 -42.37 -16.36
CA LEU A 7 31.84 -41.12 -16.11
C LEU A 7 31.29 -40.54 -14.79
N ALA A 8 32.15 -40.34 -13.79
CA ALA A 8 31.79 -39.55 -12.60
C ALA A 8 31.89 -38.06 -12.96
N PHE A 9 30.80 -37.51 -13.50
CA PHE A 9 30.57 -36.07 -13.59
C PHE A 9 30.44 -35.54 -12.16
N LEU A 10 31.52 -34.96 -11.64
CA LEU A 10 31.50 -34.17 -10.43
C LEU A 10 30.74 -32.87 -10.76
N LEU A 11 29.41 -32.95 -10.66
CA LEU A 11 28.52 -31.80 -10.64
C LEU A 11 28.93 -30.96 -9.45
N ILE A 12 29.72 -29.92 -9.73
CA ILE A 12 29.83 -28.73 -8.92
C ILE A 12 28.39 -28.27 -8.70
N ALA A 13 27.88 -28.53 -7.50
CA ALA A 13 26.72 -27.84 -6.99
C ALA A 13 27.13 -26.37 -6.91
N CYS A 14 26.86 -25.63 -7.99
CA CYS A 14 26.54 -24.23 -7.89
C CYS A 14 25.37 -24.15 -6.90
N VAL A 15 25.70 -24.01 -5.61
CA VAL A 15 24.84 -23.31 -4.68
C VAL A 15 24.83 -21.89 -5.22
N GLY A 16 23.95 -21.68 -6.20
CA GLY A 16 23.51 -20.35 -6.55
C GLY A 16 23.06 -19.74 -5.24
N PHE A 17 23.80 -18.72 -4.81
CA PHE A 17 23.29 -17.68 -3.94
C PHE A 17 22.19 -16.99 -4.77
N ALA A 18 21.06 -17.68 -4.94
CA ALA A 18 19.83 -17.10 -5.39
C ALA A 18 19.44 -16.14 -4.27
N GLY A 19 19.44 -14.84 -4.58
CA GLY A 19 18.94 -13.82 -3.68
C GLY A 19 17.65 -14.34 -3.05
N ALA A 20 17.64 -14.41 -1.73
CA ALA A 20 16.58 -15.05 -0.96
C ALA A 20 15.29 -14.24 -1.13
N ASP A 21 14.54 -14.53 -2.19
CA ASP A 21 13.14 -14.16 -2.31
C ASP A 21 12.41 -14.93 -1.21
N SER A 22 12.19 -14.26 -0.09
CA SER A 22 11.71 -14.92 1.11
C SER A 22 10.23 -15.22 0.95
N ALA A 23 9.83 -16.45 1.25
CA ALA A 23 8.42 -16.83 1.23
C ALA A 23 7.60 -16.01 2.23
N TRP A 24 6.34 -15.74 1.91
CA TRP A 24 5.40 -15.09 2.83
C TRP A 24 5.26 -15.89 4.12
N GLN A 25 5.50 -15.23 5.26
CA GLN A 25 5.38 -15.82 6.60
C GLN A 25 4.26 -15.12 7.36
N TYR A 26 3.59 -15.86 8.26
CA TYR A 26 2.62 -15.24 9.16
C TYR A 26 3.34 -14.56 10.32
N ALA A 27 2.85 -13.39 10.71
CA ALA A 27 3.42 -12.60 11.78
C ALA A 27 2.34 -11.79 12.51
N ARG A 28 2.67 -11.29 13.70
CA ARG A 28 1.83 -10.33 14.42
C ARG A 28 2.54 -9.01 14.62
N ILE A 29 1.78 -7.94 14.63
CA ILE A 29 2.29 -6.62 14.99
C ILE A 29 2.56 -6.61 16.50
N ALA A 30 3.83 -6.45 16.89
CA ALA A 30 4.21 -6.28 18.29
C ALA A 30 3.95 -4.84 18.78
N GLY A 31 4.06 -3.87 17.88
CA GLY A 31 3.74 -2.47 18.15
C GLY A 31 4.04 -1.56 16.97
N ILE A 32 3.39 -0.40 16.97
CA ILE A 32 3.60 0.67 15.99
C ILE A 32 3.96 1.93 16.78
N LYS A 33 5.03 2.60 16.37
CA LYS A 33 5.43 3.89 16.91
C LYS A 33 5.40 4.92 15.79
N LYS A 34 4.65 6.00 16.00
CA LYS A 34 4.65 7.19 15.14
C LYS A 34 5.66 8.18 15.69
N SER A 35 6.49 8.74 14.81
CA SER A 35 7.41 9.84 15.14
C SER A 35 7.28 10.91 14.07
N THR A 36 6.92 12.13 14.47
CA THR A 36 6.85 13.28 13.56
C THR A 36 8.01 14.22 13.88
N SER A 37 8.81 14.53 12.88
CA SER A 37 9.96 15.44 13.02
C SER A 37 9.86 16.53 11.96
N SER A 38 10.06 17.78 12.37
CA SER A 38 10.17 18.92 11.44
C SER A 38 11.63 19.16 11.07
N TYR A 39 11.89 19.45 9.80
CA TYR A 39 13.23 19.83 9.32
C TYR A 39 13.14 21.02 8.37
N THR A 40 14.22 21.79 8.26
CA THR A 40 14.26 22.93 7.33
C THR A 40 14.46 22.43 5.91
N LYS A 41 13.43 22.55 5.07
CA LYS A 41 13.47 22.16 3.65
C LYS A 41 14.14 23.23 2.80
N ALA A 42 13.83 24.50 3.06
CA ALA A 42 14.34 25.63 2.28
C ALA A 42 14.42 26.89 3.14
N TRP A 43 15.09 27.92 2.61
CA TRP A 43 15.09 29.27 3.16
C TRP A 43 14.50 30.22 2.12
N VAL A 44 13.47 30.97 2.49
CA VAL A 44 12.86 32.01 1.65
C VAL A 44 13.09 33.35 2.33
N VAL A 45 13.94 34.19 1.74
CA VAL A 45 14.26 35.53 2.27
C VAL A 45 14.59 35.46 3.78
N ASN A 46 15.54 34.60 4.14
CA ASN A 46 15.97 34.37 5.52
C ASN A 46 14.90 33.79 6.48
N THR A 47 13.78 33.28 5.95
CA THR A 47 12.77 32.55 6.70
C THR A 47 12.87 31.06 6.38
N PRO A 48 13.12 30.18 7.36
CA PRO A 48 13.19 28.74 7.12
C PRO A 48 11.78 28.18 6.83
N VAL A 49 11.62 27.58 5.66
CA VAL A 49 10.46 26.75 5.30
C VAL A 49 10.67 25.38 5.92
N LEU A 50 9.85 25.06 6.92
CA LEU A 50 9.88 23.77 7.61
C LEU A 50 8.99 22.77 6.87
N GLU A 51 9.42 21.51 6.84
CA GLU A 51 8.65 20.37 6.35
C GLU A 51 8.54 19.33 7.46
N GLU A 52 7.34 18.78 7.63
CA GLU A 52 7.09 17.73 8.62
C GLU A 52 7.26 16.36 7.98
N ARG A 53 8.11 15.52 8.58
CA ARG A 53 8.31 14.13 8.19
C ARG A 53 7.71 13.22 9.25
N THR A 54 6.75 12.40 8.87
CA THR A 54 6.17 11.38 9.75
C THR A 54 6.78 10.03 9.43
N THR A 55 7.57 9.50 10.35
CA THR A 55 8.19 8.19 10.26
C THR A 55 7.44 7.21 11.16
N TYR A 56 7.02 6.08 10.60
CA TYR A 56 6.41 4.98 11.31
C TYR A 56 7.43 3.87 11.54
N THR A 57 7.60 3.46 12.79
CA THR A 57 8.39 2.29 13.17
C THR A 57 7.45 1.16 13.55
N ILE A 58 7.41 0.10 12.74
CA ILE A 58 6.58 -1.08 12.98
C ILE A 58 7.48 -2.22 13.44
N SER A 59 7.13 -2.78 14.60
CA SER A 59 7.74 -3.99 15.13
C SER A 59 6.82 -5.17 14.81
N VAL A 60 7.35 -6.14 14.09
CA VAL A 60 6.64 -7.34 13.63
C VAL A 60 7.27 -8.56 14.28
N GLN A 61 6.46 -9.42 14.88
CA GLN A 61 6.89 -10.65 15.54
C GLN A 61 6.65 -11.86 14.63
N LEU A 62 7.73 -12.56 14.30
CA LEU A 62 7.78 -13.75 13.47
C LEU A 62 8.33 -14.90 14.30
N ARG A 63 7.51 -15.91 14.62
CA ARG A 63 7.96 -17.12 15.34
C ARG A 63 8.71 -16.75 16.65
N ASP A 64 10.04 -16.85 16.67
CA ASP A 64 10.96 -16.56 17.79
C ASP A 64 11.70 -15.20 17.64
N ARG A 65 11.34 -14.38 16.65
CA ARG A 65 12.06 -13.16 16.28
C ARG A 65 11.13 -11.96 16.20
N VAL A 66 11.66 -10.78 16.48
CA VAL A 66 10.99 -9.50 16.29
C VAL A 66 11.82 -8.69 15.30
N ILE A 67 11.23 -8.35 14.17
CA ILE A 67 11.82 -7.53 13.13
C ILE A 67 11.22 -6.14 13.26
N VAL A 68 12.07 -5.14 13.35
CA VAL A 68 11.68 -3.74 13.41
C VAL A 68 12.07 -3.11 12.10
N GLY A 69 11.11 -2.48 11.44
CA GLY A 69 11.38 -1.64 10.30
C GLY A 69 10.75 -0.27 10.47
N ASN A 70 11.29 0.67 9.71
CA ASN A 70 10.77 2.01 9.61
C ASN A 70 10.35 2.31 8.16
N TYR A 71 9.46 3.28 8.03
CA TYR A 71 9.16 3.90 6.75
C TYR A 71 8.61 5.30 6.98
N ASP A 72 8.74 6.15 5.97
CA ASP A 72 8.16 7.48 5.98
C ASP A 72 6.79 7.46 5.32
N ALA A 73 5.78 8.00 6.00
CA ALA A 73 4.48 8.19 5.38
C ALA A 73 4.61 9.19 4.24
N SER A 74 4.21 8.77 3.04
CA SER A 74 4.28 9.56 1.83
C SER A 74 3.09 9.22 0.93
N PRO A 75 2.78 10.05 -0.09
CA PRO A 75 1.65 9.79 -1.00
C PRO A 75 1.72 8.43 -1.72
N GLU A 76 2.92 7.88 -1.89
CA GLU A 76 3.18 6.55 -2.46
C GLU A 76 3.05 5.41 -1.42
N GLN A 77 3.20 5.72 -0.13
CA GLN A 77 3.13 4.76 0.95
C GLN A 77 2.31 5.31 2.12
N PRO A 78 1.02 4.95 2.20
CA PRO A 78 0.10 5.55 3.16
C PRO A 78 0.45 5.20 4.60
N GLU A 79 -0.15 5.96 5.52
CA GLU A 79 -0.12 5.65 6.95
C GLU A 79 -0.67 4.23 7.22
N PRO A 80 -0.19 3.54 8.27
CA PRO A 80 -0.63 2.17 8.50
C PRO A 80 -2.13 2.18 8.84
N PRO A 81 -2.92 1.22 8.32
CA PRO A 81 -4.36 1.17 8.60
C PRO A 81 -4.65 1.23 10.10
N PRO A 82 -5.70 1.93 10.55
CA PRO A 82 -6.01 2.08 11.96
C PRO A 82 -6.29 0.74 12.66
N ASP A 83 -6.70 -0.28 11.89
CA ASP A 83 -6.94 -1.65 12.37
C ASP A 83 -5.64 -2.39 12.75
N TRP A 84 -4.48 -1.89 12.35
CA TRP A 84 -3.18 -2.50 12.62
C TRP A 84 -2.73 -2.21 14.06
N ALA A 85 -3.45 -2.79 15.01
CA ALA A 85 -3.12 -2.72 16.42
C ALA A 85 -2.12 -3.81 16.84
N LYS A 86 -1.60 -3.70 18.07
CA LYS A 86 -0.79 -4.74 18.70
C LYS A 86 -1.56 -6.07 18.72
N GLY A 87 -0.94 -7.13 18.22
CA GLY A 87 -1.54 -8.46 18.11
C GLY A 87 -2.22 -8.74 16.76
N TYR A 88 -2.32 -7.75 15.86
CA TYR A 88 -2.92 -7.95 14.54
C TYR A 88 -2.08 -8.93 13.70
N ALA A 89 -2.73 -9.96 13.18
CA ALA A 89 -2.11 -10.97 12.34
C ALA A 89 -2.00 -10.49 10.88
N LEU A 90 -0.81 -10.57 10.32
CA LEU A 90 -0.54 -10.21 8.93
C LEU A 90 0.48 -11.16 8.29
N LYS A 91 0.55 -11.12 6.97
CA LYS A 91 1.60 -11.77 6.21
C LYS A 91 2.78 -10.83 6.06
N VAL A 92 3.98 -11.33 6.29
CA VAL A 92 5.22 -10.58 6.14
C VAL A 92 6.17 -11.34 5.23
N GLN A 93 6.74 -10.63 4.28
CA GLN A 93 7.82 -11.07 3.42
C GLN A 93 9.08 -10.32 3.86
N VAL A 94 10.12 -11.03 4.29
CA VAL A 94 11.33 -10.40 4.83
C VAL A 94 12.45 -10.57 3.82
N SER A 95 12.85 -9.51 3.12
CA SER A 95 14.02 -9.51 2.25
C SER A 95 15.30 -9.16 3.05
N GLU A 96 16.45 -9.02 2.39
CA GLU A 96 17.71 -8.67 3.05
C GLU A 96 17.64 -7.30 3.76
N ASP A 97 17.05 -6.31 3.08
CA ASP A 97 17.06 -4.90 3.52
C ASP A 97 15.66 -4.31 3.77
N SER A 98 14.62 -4.94 3.21
CA SER A 98 13.23 -4.49 3.34
C SER A 98 12.32 -5.62 3.75
N MET A 99 11.19 -5.29 4.38
CA MET A 99 10.11 -6.21 4.67
C MET A 99 8.81 -5.68 4.07
N GLN A 100 8.06 -6.56 3.41
CA GLN A 100 6.74 -6.25 2.90
C GLN A 100 5.70 -6.86 3.82
N LEU A 101 4.78 -6.04 4.31
CA LEU A 101 3.65 -6.46 5.13
C LEU A 101 2.43 -6.46 4.22
N ARG A 102 1.64 -7.53 4.25
CA ARG A 102 0.38 -7.66 3.54
C ARG A 102 -0.69 -8.09 4.53
N SER A 103 -1.80 -7.36 4.51
CA SER A 103 -2.98 -7.63 5.31
C SER A 103 -4.23 -7.53 4.43
N VAL A 104 -5.39 -7.83 5.01
CA VAL A 104 -6.70 -7.64 4.36
C VAL A 104 -6.97 -6.16 4.06
N THR A 105 -6.43 -5.26 4.87
CA THR A 105 -6.70 -3.81 4.81
C THR A 105 -5.65 -3.03 4.01
N GLY A 106 -4.59 -3.67 3.53
CA GLY A 106 -3.57 -3.03 2.73
C GLY A 106 -2.20 -3.71 2.80
N SER A 107 -1.26 -3.19 2.03
CA SER A 107 0.14 -3.62 1.98
C SER A 107 1.09 -2.46 2.23
N LEU A 108 2.18 -2.70 2.96
CA LEU A 108 3.22 -1.72 3.25
C LEU A 108 4.61 -2.31 3.03
N ARG A 109 5.57 -1.46 2.65
CA ARG A 109 6.98 -1.85 2.52
C ARG A 109 7.82 -1.07 3.52
N LEU A 110 8.43 -1.77 4.46
CA LEU A 110 9.29 -1.15 5.46
C LEU A 110 10.75 -1.47 5.18
N HIS A 111 11.64 -0.56 5.53
CA HIS A 111 13.07 -0.82 5.55
C HIS A 111 13.45 -1.41 6.91
N ILE A 112 14.18 -2.52 6.92
CA ILE A 112 14.48 -3.27 8.14
C ILE A 112 15.60 -2.55 8.88
N THR A 113 15.29 -2.01 10.06
CA THR A 113 16.28 -1.31 10.90
C THR A 113 16.93 -2.24 11.91
N GLN A 114 16.17 -3.20 12.48
CA GLN A 114 16.69 -4.12 13.50
C GLN A 114 16.04 -5.50 13.38
N ARG A 115 16.82 -6.55 13.66
CA ARG A 115 16.34 -7.93 13.84
C ARG A 115 16.71 -8.37 15.24
N LYS A 116 15.73 -8.65 16.10
CA LYS A 116 15.92 -9.09 17.48
C LYS A 116 15.36 -10.50 17.66
N THR A 117 15.98 -11.31 18.49
CA THR A 117 15.37 -12.53 19.02
C THR A 117 14.42 -12.16 20.16
N GLY A 118 13.24 -12.76 20.19
CA GLY A 118 12.14 -12.35 21.07
C GLY A 118 11.38 -13.54 21.64
N ARG A 119 10.33 -13.26 22.41
CA ARG A 119 9.44 -14.31 22.92
C ARG A 119 8.79 -15.04 21.74
N PRO A 120 8.58 -16.37 21.84
CA PRO A 120 7.80 -17.08 20.85
C PRO A 120 6.41 -16.46 20.73
N MET A 121 6.01 -16.23 19.50
CA MET A 121 4.72 -15.66 19.11
C MET A 121 3.57 -16.57 19.57
N ASP A 122 2.48 -15.98 20.06
CA ASP A 122 1.23 -16.70 20.28
C ASP A 122 0.71 -17.28 18.95
N PRO A 123 0.22 -18.54 18.93
CA PRO A 123 -0.22 -19.18 17.70
C PRO A 123 -1.37 -18.39 17.06
N LEU A 124 -1.35 -18.27 15.72
CA LEU A 124 -2.50 -17.74 14.98
C LEU A 124 -3.65 -18.73 15.06
N THR A 125 -4.86 -18.20 15.22
CA THR A 125 -6.11 -18.94 15.18
C THR A 125 -6.36 -19.43 13.75
N ALA A 126 -7.02 -20.59 13.59
CA ALA A 126 -7.32 -21.15 12.27
C ALA A 126 -8.11 -20.18 11.37
N ASP A 127 -9.02 -19.39 11.96
CA ASP A 127 -9.78 -18.35 11.27
C ASP A 127 -8.91 -17.18 10.80
N GLU A 128 -7.90 -16.80 11.60
CA GLU A 128 -6.92 -15.76 11.21
C GLU A 128 -6.07 -16.27 10.05
N LYS A 129 -5.55 -17.50 10.15
CA LYS A 129 -4.76 -18.12 9.08
C LYS A 129 -5.55 -18.24 7.78
N LYS A 130 -6.82 -18.65 7.85
CA LYS A 130 -7.71 -18.75 6.68
C LYS A 130 -7.90 -17.39 5.99
N ARG A 131 -8.19 -16.32 6.74
CA ARG A 131 -8.32 -14.96 6.21
C ARG A 131 -7.04 -14.47 5.53
N LEU A 132 -5.88 -14.81 6.09
CA LEU A 132 -4.59 -14.44 5.50
C LEU A 132 -4.25 -15.28 4.25
N ASP A 133 -4.71 -16.52 4.17
CA ASP A 133 -4.52 -17.40 3.00
C ASP A 133 -5.41 -17.03 1.80
N GLU A 134 -6.61 -16.52 2.07
CA GLU A 134 -7.49 -15.96 1.05
C GLU A 134 -6.88 -14.75 0.32
N LEU A 135 -5.90 -14.04 0.92
CA LEU A 135 -5.20 -12.91 0.28
C LEU A 135 -4.20 -13.33 -0.81
N ASP A 136 -3.72 -14.56 -0.79
CA ASP A 136 -2.80 -15.09 -1.80
C ASP A 136 -3.53 -15.97 -2.83
N ALA A 137 -4.84 -16.17 -2.66
CA ALA A 137 -5.65 -16.85 -3.66
C ALA A 137 -5.70 -15.99 -4.94
N PRO A 138 -5.48 -16.57 -6.13
CA PRO A 138 -5.65 -15.84 -7.37
C PRO A 138 -7.08 -15.30 -7.45
N LEU A 139 -7.24 -14.07 -7.95
CA LEU A 139 -8.50 -13.33 -8.15
C LEU A 139 -9.58 -14.07 -9.00
N GLN A 140 -9.39 -15.36 -9.31
CA GLN A 140 -10.30 -16.21 -10.06
C GLN A 140 -11.39 -16.89 -9.23
N SER A 141 -11.36 -16.87 -7.89
CA SER A 141 -12.41 -17.54 -7.08
C SER A 141 -13.56 -16.65 -6.62
N LEU A 142 -13.60 -15.38 -7.03
CA LEU A 142 -14.72 -14.46 -6.73
C LEU A 142 -15.90 -14.61 -7.70
N ILE A 143 -15.81 -15.55 -8.66
CA ILE A 143 -16.92 -15.95 -9.52
C ILE A 143 -16.97 -17.49 -9.54
N GLY A 144 -17.82 -18.09 -8.69
CA GLY A 144 -18.15 -19.51 -8.83
C GLY A 144 -18.71 -20.19 -7.60
N PHE A 145 -20.04 -20.37 -7.60
CA PHE A 145 -20.76 -21.50 -6.99
C PHE A 145 -20.91 -21.54 -5.47
N SER A 146 -21.97 -20.89 -5.02
CA SER A 146 -22.79 -21.42 -3.93
C SER A 146 -23.53 -22.68 -4.41
N GLU A 147 -23.18 -23.85 -3.88
CA GLU A 147 -24.01 -25.06 -3.87
C GLU A 147 -23.38 -26.01 -2.82
N GLY A 148 -24.05 -26.49 -1.77
CA GLY A 148 -25.42 -26.30 -1.37
C GLY A 148 -25.72 -26.91 0.00
N ASN A 149 -26.98 -26.76 0.36
CA ASN A 149 -27.75 -27.49 1.37
C ASN A 149 -27.63 -27.10 2.86
N SER A 150 -28.50 -26.18 3.26
CA SER A 150 -29.36 -26.40 4.44
C SER A 150 -30.67 -25.58 4.34
N LYS A 151 -31.65 -26.11 3.60
CA LYS A 151 -33.10 -25.89 3.82
C LYS A 151 -33.50 -26.82 4.98
N THR A 152 -34.36 -26.58 5.95
CA THR A 152 -35.37 -25.54 6.26
C THR A 152 -35.73 -25.76 7.74
N ALA A 153 -35.86 -24.71 8.55
CA ALA A 153 -36.90 -24.66 9.58
C ALA A 153 -37.21 -23.21 9.92
N ARG A 154 -38.50 -22.91 9.84
CA ARG A 154 -39.13 -21.59 9.82
C ARG A 154 -39.50 -21.19 11.25
N GLY A 155 -39.32 -19.91 11.58
CA GLY A 155 -39.85 -19.32 12.81
C GLY A 155 -39.79 -17.81 12.78
N LYS A 156 -40.89 -17.18 12.36
CA LYS A 156 -41.14 -15.74 12.46
C LYS A 156 -41.03 -15.30 13.92
N ALA A 157 -40.44 -14.14 14.16
CA ALA A 157 -41.08 -13.05 14.92
C ALA A 157 -40.16 -11.84 14.93
N ALA A 158 -40.65 -10.76 14.36
CA ALA A 158 -40.10 -9.42 14.56
C ALA A 158 -40.26 -9.04 16.04
N THR A 159 -39.23 -8.40 16.59
CA THR A 159 -39.41 -7.32 17.55
C THR A 159 -38.31 -6.31 17.26
N GLN A 160 -38.65 -5.34 16.42
CA GLN A 160 -38.00 -4.04 16.38
C GLN A 160 -38.45 -3.25 17.61
N GLU A 161 -37.50 -2.66 18.33
CA GLU A 161 -37.66 -1.38 19.06
C GLU A 161 -36.24 -0.77 19.23
N PRO A 162 -36.06 0.56 19.35
CA PRO A 162 -35.88 1.48 18.21
C PRO A 162 -34.65 2.42 18.34
N ALA A 163 -34.25 3.00 17.21
CA ALA A 163 -33.50 4.27 17.05
C ALA A 163 -32.16 4.49 17.79
N ALA A 164 -31.05 4.26 17.07
CA ALA A 164 -29.98 5.27 16.91
C ALA A 164 -29.35 5.09 15.52
N GLN A 165 -29.59 6.06 14.64
CA GLN A 165 -29.11 6.07 13.26
C GLN A 165 -27.59 6.34 13.23
N ALA A 166 -26.83 5.45 12.59
CA ALA A 166 -25.52 5.76 12.03
C ALA A 166 -25.57 5.49 10.52
N SER A 167 -25.32 6.54 9.75
CA SER A 167 -25.44 6.62 8.29
C SER A 167 -24.63 5.53 7.56
N PRO A 168 -25.03 5.09 6.34
CA PRO A 168 -24.18 4.26 5.50
C PRO A 168 -22.83 4.95 5.23
N PRO A 169 -21.70 4.22 5.17
CA PRO A 169 -20.43 4.80 4.76
C PRO A 169 -20.61 5.38 3.35
N ALA A 170 -20.42 6.69 3.21
CA ALA A 170 -20.56 7.38 1.94
C ALA A 170 -19.66 6.69 0.89
N ALA A 171 -20.26 6.23 -0.21
CA ALA A 171 -19.49 5.81 -1.37
C ALA A 171 -18.49 6.93 -1.73
N PRO A 172 -17.25 6.62 -2.12
CA PRO A 172 -16.25 7.65 -2.43
C PRO A 172 -16.80 8.52 -3.56
N THR A 173 -17.18 9.76 -3.26
CA THR A 173 -17.75 10.72 -4.22
C THR A 173 -16.68 11.58 -4.88
N THR A 174 -15.41 11.16 -4.84
CA THR A 174 -14.27 11.90 -5.40
C THR A 174 -13.33 10.95 -6.15
N GLY A 175 -12.60 11.47 -7.13
CA GLY A 175 -11.52 10.78 -7.83
C GLY A 175 -10.18 11.45 -7.54
N ALA A 176 -9.10 10.67 -7.53
CA ALA A 176 -7.75 11.17 -7.30
C ALA A 176 -7.00 11.24 -8.64
N VAL A 177 -6.31 12.35 -8.90
CA VAL A 177 -5.51 12.55 -10.09
C VAL A 177 -4.07 12.89 -9.70
N ASP A 178 -3.13 12.04 -10.11
CA ASP A 178 -1.69 12.28 -9.96
C ASP A 178 -1.18 12.98 -11.22
N VAL A 179 -0.81 14.25 -11.10
CA VAL A 179 -0.33 15.08 -12.22
C VAL A 179 1.19 15.18 -12.17
N ARG A 180 1.84 14.66 -13.20
CA ARG A 180 3.29 14.69 -13.41
C ARG A 180 3.61 15.51 -14.64
N SER A 181 4.72 16.23 -14.64
CA SER A 181 5.18 16.91 -15.86
C SER A 181 6.66 16.76 -16.11
N THR A 182 7.00 16.73 -17.40
CA THR A 182 8.38 16.87 -17.89
C THR A 182 8.44 18.16 -18.70
N PRO A 183 9.15 19.21 -18.23
CA PRO A 183 10.04 19.27 -17.07
C PRO A 183 9.30 19.37 -15.72
N PHE A 184 9.99 19.02 -14.63
CA PHE A 184 9.51 19.16 -13.25
C PHE A 184 9.20 20.63 -12.89
N LEU A 185 8.37 20.84 -11.86
CA LEU A 185 8.06 22.16 -11.31
C LEU A 185 7.28 23.04 -12.31
N ALA A 186 6.28 22.46 -12.99
CA ALA A 186 5.32 23.18 -13.81
C ALA A 186 4.05 23.47 -12.98
N GLU A 187 3.43 24.62 -13.17
CA GLU A 187 2.21 25.00 -12.47
C GLU A 187 1.00 24.30 -13.09
N VAL A 188 0.15 23.73 -12.23
CA VAL A 188 -1.04 22.96 -12.60
C VAL A 188 -2.28 23.76 -12.27
N PHE A 189 -3.12 23.97 -13.26
CA PHE A 189 -4.43 24.56 -13.17
C PHE A 189 -5.49 23.50 -13.46
N VAL A 190 -6.51 23.43 -12.62
CA VAL A 190 -7.68 22.58 -12.83
C VAL A 190 -8.91 23.47 -12.85
N ASP A 191 -9.65 23.45 -13.96
CA ASP A 191 -10.83 24.31 -14.20
C ASP A 191 -10.55 25.81 -13.98
N GLY A 192 -9.31 26.22 -14.22
CA GLY A 192 -8.84 27.59 -14.02
C GLY A 192 -8.33 27.91 -12.61
N ASN A 193 -8.44 26.99 -11.65
CA ASN A 193 -7.88 27.14 -10.30
C ASN A 193 -6.45 26.58 -10.24
N SER A 194 -5.48 27.37 -9.77
CA SER A 194 -4.11 26.87 -9.54
C SER A 194 -4.10 25.90 -8.35
N MET A 195 -3.68 24.67 -8.61
CA MET A 195 -3.56 23.59 -7.63
C MET A 195 -2.12 23.40 -7.14
N GLY A 196 -1.19 24.24 -7.60
CA GLY A 196 0.23 24.20 -7.23
C GLY A 196 1.15 23.69 -8.34
N TYR A 197 2.31 23.14 -7.96
CA TYR A 197 3.35 22.71 -8.91
C TYR A 197 3.46 21.18 -9.00
N THR A 198 3.80 20.66 -10.18
CA THR A 198 4.05 19.24 -10.40
C THR A 198 5.35 18.74 -9.73
N PRO A 199 5.37 17.49 -9.21
CA PRO A 199 4.27 16.52 -9.15
C PRO A 199 3.23 16.83 -8.05
N ALA A 200 1.94 16.75 -8.39
CA ALA A 200 0.84 17.07 -7.47
C ALA A 200 -0.28 16.01 -7.53
N LYS A 201 -0.77 15.58 -6.37
CA LYS A 201 -1.95 14.70 -6.24
C LYS A 201 -3.17 15.56 -5.90
N ILE A 202 -4.15 15.57 -6.80
CA ILE A 202 -5.32 16.45 -6.74
C ILE A 202 -6.57 15.57 -6.62
N VAL A 203 -7.39 15.83 -5.59
CA VAL A 203 -8.66 15.14 -5.38
C VAL A 203 -9.78 16.01 -5.93
N LEU A 204 -10.54 15.49 -6.89
CA LEU A 204 -11.59 16.22 -7.60
C LEU A 204 -12.91 15.47 -7.54
N PRO A 205 -14.05 16.16 -7.56
CA PRO A 205 -15.35 15.51 -7.72
C PRO A 205 -15.41 14.76 -9.07
N PRO A 206 -16.27 13.75 -9.22
CA PRO A 206 -16.50 13.11 -10.50
C PRO A 206 -17.15 14.11 -11.46
N GLY A 207 -16.56 14.25 -12.64
CA GLY A 207 -16.95 15.30 -13.58
C GLY A 207 -15.95 15.44 -14.71
N LYS A 208 -16.27 16.33 -15.65
CA LYS A 208 -15.32 16.76 -16.67
C LYS A 208 -14.47 17.87 -16.08
N HIS A 209 -13.16 17.67 -16.09
CA HIS A 209 -12.19 18.62 -15.59
C HIS A 209 -11.19 18.99 -16.69
N VAL A 210 -10.87 20.27 -16.79
CA VAL A 210 -9.87 20.79 -17.73
C VAL A 210 -8.58 21.02 -16.97
N PHE A 211 -7.57 20.22 -17.30
CA PHE A 211 -6.23 20.33 -16.75
C PHE A 211 -5.39 21.19 -17.67
N ARG A 212 -4.80 22.26 -17.12
CA ARG A 212 -3.85 23.12 -17.82
C ARG A 212 -2.55 23.12 -17.03
N VAL A 213 -1.47 22.69 -17.66
CA VAL A 213 -0.13 22.72 -17.08
C VAL A 213 0.67 23.78 -17.81
N GLU A 214 1.26 24.71 -17.09
CA GLU A 214 2.09 25.77 -17.67
C GLU A 214 3.39 25.96 -16.92
N LYS A 215 4.41 26.39 -17.65
CA LYS A 215 5.71 26.71 -17.09
C LYS A 215 6.29 27.91 -17.82
N PRO A 216 6.93 28.86 -17.10
CA PRO A 216 7.66 29.95 -17.74
C PRO A 216 8.67 29.41 -18.77
N GLY A 217 8.57 29.88 -20.02
CA GLY A 217 9.44 29.44 -21.13
C GLY A 217 8.97 28.18 -21.89
N TYR A 218 7.81 27.62 -21.55
CA TYR A 218 7.22 26.47 -22.23
C TYR A 218 5.82 26.78 -22.75
N LYS A 219 5.34 26.00 -23.73
CA LYS A 219 3.97 26.08 -24.23
C LYS A 219 3.01 25.48 -23.20
N ALA A 220 1.93 26.19 -22.89
CA ALA A 220 0.89 25.68 -22.00
C ALA A 220 0.24 24.44 -22.61
N TRP A 221 0.13 23.39 -21.80
CA TRP A 221 -0.47 22.12 -22.17
C TRP A 221 -1.85 22.05 -21.54
N THR A 222 -2.89 21.82 -22.36
CA THR A 222 -4.27 21.73 -21.88
C THR A 222 -4.88 20.41 -22.30
N LYS A 223 -5.52 19.71 -21.37
CA LYS A 223 -6.23 18.46 -21.63
C LYS A 223 -7.50 18.36 -20.79
N GLU A 224 -8.61 18.04 -21.46
CA GLU A 224 -9.87 17.69 -20.80
C GLU A 224 -9.87 16.19 -20.48
N MET A 225 -10.25 15.83 -19.26
CA MET A 225 -10.46 14.45 -18.87
C MET A 225 -11.68 14.30 -17.97
N MET A 226 -12.35 13.15 -18.12
CA MET A 226 -13.49 12.80 -17.29
C MET A 226 -13.01 11.98 -16.09
N ILE A 227 -13.27 12.47 -14.89
CA ILE A 227 -12.94 11.82 -13.64
C ILE A 227 -14.16 11.05 -13.14
N THR A 228 -13.98 9.77 -12.84
CA THR A 228 -14.99 8.90 -12.24
C THR A 228 -14.73 8.72 -10.74
N ALA A 229 -15.81 8.57 -9.99
CA ALA A 229 -15.79 8.40 -8.54
C ALA A 229 -14.99 7.15 -8.16
N GLY A 230 -14.04 7.28 -7.24
CA GLY A 230 -13.17 6.18 -6.79
C GLY A 230 -12.06 5.77 -7.78
N SER A 231 -11.84 6.53 -8.86
CA SER A 231 -10.75 6.26 -9.81
C SER A 231 -9.49 7.04 -9.44
N GLU A 232 -8.33 6.38 -9.52
CA GLU A 232 -7.01 7.00 -9.42
C GLU A 232 -6.41 7.08 -10.83
N LEU A 233 -6.29 8.29 -11.38
CA LEU A 233 -5.76 8.51 -12.73
C LEU A 233 -4.38 9.18 -12.63
N THR A 234 -3.42 8.69 -13.41
CA THR A 234 -2.13 9.35 -13.59
C THR A 234 -2.11 10.12 -14.91
N LEU A 235 -1.72 11.39 -14.85
CA LEU A 235 -1.62 12.28 -15.99
C LEU A 235 -0.17 12.74 -16.14
N ASP A 236 0.47 12.34 -17.23
CA ASP A 236 1.82 12.76 -17.61
C ASP A 236 1.73 13.87 -18.68
N ALA A 237 2.11 15.09 -18.30
CA ALA A 237 2.19 16.25 -19.17
C ALA A 237 3.62 16.48 -19.67
N SER A 238 3.86 16.29 -20.96
CA SER A 238 5.12 16.67 -21.61
C SER A 238 4.99 18.07 -22.21
N LEU A 239 5.72 19.04 -21.66
CA LEU A 239 5.69 20.43 -22.12
C LEU A 239 6.79 20.67 -23.13
N GLU A 240 6.42 21.23 -24.29
CA GLU A 240 7.38 21.64 -25.32
C GLU A 240 7.89 23.05 -25.03
N LYS A 241 9.20 23.27 -25.21
CA LYS A 241 9.81 24.59 -25.06
C LYS A 241 9.31 25.51 -26.18
N LYS A 242 9.00 26.75 -25.83
CA LYS A 242 8.54 27.78 -26.78
C LYS A 242 9.68 28.36 -27.59
#